data_AF-A0A350C2L7-F1
#
_entry.id   AF-A0A350C2L7-F1
#
_cell.length_a   1.000
_cell.length_b   1.000
_cell.length_c   1.000
_cell.angle_alpha   90.00
_cell.angle_beta   90.00
_cell.angle_gamma   90.00
#
_symmetry.space_group_name_H-M   'P 1'
#
loop_
_entity.id
_entity.type
_entity.pdbx_description
1 polymer ?
#
loop_
_entity_poly.entity_id
_entity_poly.type
_entity_poly.pdbx_seq_one_letter_code
_entity_poly.pdbx_strand_id
1 'polypeptide(L)'
;MVRNQGVVNNLLQSIYSLNAKQVFAYAIGIASIFFCAGIFFEQVLFFLIPFLCVGLGFIIWDYRVLYILFLLTIPFSVEIYLPNGLGTDLPSEPIMLAITGIGILLFITKIKEVDYSYLYNPITILLILHICWIGVTSIGAQHPIVSFKYLLAKIWYVVPFFFMPFKLIQSHLESKKAIYLLLIPLMAAVLWVLIRHAGYNFSFRTSNTVVYPIFRNHVSYAAILVMFLPFVYALRQLDIQNKTRKLLLSLCILILVIGIYFSYTRAAQASVIIA
;
A
#
# COMPACT_ATOMS: atom_id res chain seq x y z
N MET A 1 1.21 -35.13 23.04
CA MET A 1 0.81 -33.71 22.94
C MET A 1 1.24 -32.83 24.13
N VAL A 2 1.37 -33.35 25.36
CA VAL A 2 1.73 -32.55 26.56
C VAL A 2 3.20 -32.06 26.58
N ARG A 3 4.15 -32.80 25.98
CA ARG A 3 5.59 -32.50 26.07
C ARG A 3 6.04 -31.27 25.27
N ASN A 4 5.34 -30.90 24.19
CA ASN A 4 5.69 -29.72 23.38
C ASN A 4 5.19 -28.39 23.97
N GLN A 5 4.13 -28.42 24.78
CA GLN A 5 3.62 -27.20 25.43
C GLN A 5 4.59 -26.68 26.50
N GLY A 6 5.27 -27.58 27.22
CA GLY A 6 6.29 -27.21 28.22
C GLY A 6 7.54 -26.57 27.61
N VAL A 7 8.00 -27.05 26.45
CA VAL A 7 9.18 -26.47 25.75
C VAL A 7 8.86 -25.08 25.21
N VAL A 8 7.68 -24.91 24.60
CA VAL A 8 7.23 -23.60 24.08
C VAL A 8 7.03 -22.62 25.24
N ASN A 9 6.41 -23.04 26.35
CA ASN A 9 6.24 -22.17 27.53
C ASN A 9 7.58 -21.77 28.18
N ASN A 10 8.55 -22.68 28.25
CA ASN A 10 9.88 -22.38 28.79
C ASN A 10 10.68 -21.44 27.88
N LEU A 11 10.58 -21.60 26.55
CA LEU A 11 11.19 -20.68 25.59
C LEU A 11 10.56 -19.29 25.67
N LEU A 12 9.23 -19.20 25.79
CA LEU A 12 8.53 -17.93 25.95
C LEU A 12 8.92 -17.25 27.26
N GLN A 13 8.95 -17.97 28.39
CA GLN A 13 9.42 -17.41 29.67
C GLN A 13 10.88 -16.92 29.60
N SER A 14 11.75 -17.65 28.91
CA SER A 14 13.13 -17.22 28.66
C SER A 14 13.19 -15.92 27.84
N ILE A 15 12.38 -15.80 26.77
CA ILE A 15 12.34 -14.59 25.94
C ILE A 15 11.83 -13.38 26.74
N TYR A 16 10.80 -13.54 27.57
CA TYR A 16 10.29 -12.47 28.44
C TYR A 16 11.25 -12.07 29.58
N SER A 17 12.20 -12.94 29.94
CA SER A 17 13.22 -12.65 30.96
C SER A 17 14.41 -11.84 30.44
N LEU A 18 14.52 -11.66 29.11
CA LEU A 18 15.64 -10.95 28.50
C LEU A 18 15.54 -9.44 28.76
N ASN A 19 16.63 -8.86 29.24
CA ASN A 19 16.75 -7.42 29.39
C ASN A 19 16.78 -6.77 27.99
N ALA A 20 16.22 -5.56 27.82
CA ALA A 20 16.21 -4.83 26.55
C ALA A 20 17.61 -4.71 25.91
N LYS A 21 18.67 -4.61 26.74
CA LYS A 21 20.06 -4.61 26.28
C LYS A 21 20.49 -5.93 25.65
N GLN A 22 20.02 -7.07 26.16
CA GLN A 22 20.35 -8.40 25.63
C GLN A 22 19.61 -8.67 24.31
N VAL A 23 18.33 -8.28 24.23
CA VAL A 23 17.55 -8.35 22.97
C VAL A 23 18.23 -7.52 21.89
N PHE A 24 18.66 -6.31 22.22
CA PHE A 24 19.37 -5.43 21.29
C PHE A 24 20.73 -6.02 20.85
N ALA A 25 21.49 -6.61 21.78
CA ALA A 25 22.76 -7.27 21.47
C ALA A 25 22.58 -8.48 20.54
N TYR A 26 21.55 -9.32 20.77
CA TYR A 26 21.25 -10.45 19.89
C TYR A 26 20.78 -9.99 18.51
N ALA A 27 19.96 -8.94 18.43
CA ALA A 27 19.51 -8.38 17.16
C ALA A 27 20.69 -7.83 16.34
N ILE A 28 21.62 -7.12 16.99
CA ILE A 28 22.86 -6.66 16.34
C ILE A 28 23.72 -7.84 15.89
N GLY A 29 23.92 -8.85 16.75
CA GLY A 29 24.72 -10.03 16.41
C GLY A 29 24.17 -10.77 15.19
N ILE A 30 22.85 -10.99 15.13
CA ILE A 30 22.16 -11.59 13.99
C ILE A 30 22.30 -10.70 12.75
N ALA A 31 22.09 -9.39 12.87
CA ALA A 31 22.25 -8.46 11.76
C ALA A 31 23.67 -8.48 11.19
N SER A 32 24.69 -8.45 12.05
CA SER A 32 26.10 -8.52 11.66
C SER A 32 26.43 -9.82 10.94
N ILE A 33 25.88 -10.97 11.36
CA ILE A 33 26.09 -12.25 10.67
C ILE A 33 25.53 -12.20 9.25
N PHE A 34 24.32 -11.67 9.07
CA PHE A 34 23.72 -11.55 7.74
C PHE A 34 24.42 -10.52 6.85
N PHE A 35 24.95 -9.44 7.42
CA PHE A 35 25.80 -8.50 6.69
C PHE A 35 27.11 -9.16 6.23
N CYS A 36 27.79 -9.90 7.10
CA CYS A 36 28.99 -10.66 6.71
C CYS A 36 28.67 -11.71 5.63
N ALA A 37 27.54 -12.40 5.74
CA ALA A 37 27.08 -13.35 4.73
C ALA A 37 26.78 -12.66 3.38
N GLY A 38 26.16 -11.47 3.38
CA GLY A 38 25.91 -10.71 2.15
C GLY A 38 27.18 -10.27 1.43
N ILE A 39 28.23 -9.92 2.17
CA ILE A 39 29.55 -9.63 1.61
C ILE A 39 30.18 -10.91 1.05
N PHE A 40 30.14 -12.01 1.81
CA PHE A 40 30.78 -13.27 1.43
C PHE A 40 30.15 -13.92 0.19
N PHE A 41 28.82 -13.86 0.07
CA PHE A 41 28.08 -14.43 -1.05
C PHE A 41 27.83 -13.43 -2.19
N GLU A 42 28.30 -12.18 -2.07
CA GLU A 42 28.06 -11.08 -3.02
C GLU A 42 26.57 -10.90 -3.38
N GLN A 43 25.68 -11.21 -2.43
CA GLN A 43 24.24 -11.22 -2.66
C GLN A 43 23.54 -10.14 -1.83
N VAL A 44 22.92 -9.20 -2.55
CA VAL A 44 22.20 -8.06 -1.95
C VAL A 44 21.06 -8.50 -1.04
N LEU A 45 20.47 -9.67 -1.31
CA LEU A 45 19.33 -10.19 -0.53
C LEU A 45 19.65 -10.39 0.95
N PHE A 46 20.88 -10.80 1.30
CA PHE A 46 21.26 -11.05 2.68
C PHE A 46 21.29 -9.77 3.53
N PHE A 47 21.60 -8.62 2.92
CA PHE A 47 21.52 -7.33 3.61
C PHE A 47 20.09 -6.96 3.99
N LEU A 48 19.08 -7.46 3.27
CA LEU A 48 17.67 -7.18 3.53
C LEU A 48 17.10 -8.04 4.67
N ILE A 49 17.67 -9.22 4.94
CA ILE A 49 17.12 -10.18 5.90
C ILE A 49 16.96 -9.58 7.31
N PRO A 50 17.94 -8.87 7.90
CA PRO A 50 17.76 -8.28 9.23
C PRO A 50 16.61 -7.27 9.29
N PHE A 51 16.45 -6.46 8.23
CA PHE A 51 15.36 -5.49 8.13
C PHE A 51 14.01 -6.20 7.95
N LEU A 52 13.96 -7.29 7.18
CA LEU A 52 12.77 -8.12 7.05
C LEU A 52 12.39 -8.76 8.38
N CYS A 53 13.35 -9.31 9.14
CA CYS A 53 13.08 -9.89 10.46
C CYS A 53 12.54 -8.87 11.46
N VAL A 54 13.14 -7.67 11.51
CA VAL A 54 12.66 -6.57 12.36
C VAL A 54 11.27 -6.10 11.91
N GLY A 55 11.07 -5.94 10.59
CA GLY A 55 9.79 -5.57 10.00
C GLY A 55 8.69 -6.59 10.32
N LEU A 56 8.96 -7.87 10.14
CA LEU A 56 8.06 -8.97 10.50
C LEU A 56 7.75 -8.96 12.01
N GLY A 57 8.75 -8.71 12.86
CA GLY A 57 8.55 -8.55 14.30
C GLY A 57 7.58 -7.41 14.64
N PHE A 58 7.73 -6.25 13.99
CA PHE A 58 6.80 -5.13 14.16
C PHE A 58 5.40 -5.44 13.64
N ILE A 59 5.27 -6.17 12.53
CA ILE A 59 3.96 -6.56 11.96
C ILE A 59 3.23 -7.53 12.90
N ILE A 60 3.96 -8.48 13.50
CA ILE A 60 3.40 -9.41 14.49
C ILE A 60 2.95 -8.66 15.74
N TRP A 61 3.71 -7.64 16.15
CA TRP A 61 3.37 -6.80 17.31
C TRP A 61 2.16 -5.89 17.04
N ASP A 62 2.13 -5.21 15.89
CA ASP A 62 1.04 -4.35 15.47
C ASP A 62 0.86 -4.37 13.94
N TYR A 63 -0.20 -5.05 13.50
CA TYR A 63 -0.55 -5.15 12.08
C TYR A 63 -0.90 -3.79 11.43
N ARG A 64 -1.16 -2.74 12.23
CA ARG A 64 -1.37 -1.38 11.73
C ARG A 64 -0.12 -0.84 11.04
N VAL A 65 1.07 -1.28 11.47
CA VAL A 65 2.35 -0.90 10.85
C VAL A 65 2.39 -1.36 9.39
N LEU A 66 1.89 -2.57 9.09
CA LEU A 66 1.81 -3.07 7.73
C LEU A 66 0.90 -2.21 6.86
N TYR A 67 -0.23 -1.75 7.42
CA TYR A 67 -1.15 -0.87 6.70
C TYR A 67 -0.58 0.54 6.47
N ILE A 68 0.18 1.09 7.43
CA ILE A 68 0.91 2.35 7.25
C ILE A 68 1.96 2.19 6.13
N LEU A 69 2.71 1.09 6.14
CA LEU A 69 3.68 0.77 5.09
C LEU A 69 3.02 0.63 3.72
N PHE A 70 1.85 0.00 3.66
CA PHE A 70 1.04 -0.09 2.45
C PHE A 70 0.70 1.29 1.90
N LEU A 71 0.11 2.17 2.70
CA LEU A 71 -0.22 3.52 2.26
C LEU A 71 1.01 4.32 1.78
N LEU A 72 2.16 4.14 2.44
CA LEU A 72 3.40 4.81 2.05
C LEU A 72 4.00 4.29 0.74
N THR A 73 3.76 3.02 0.41
CA THR A 73 4.42 2.34 -0.72
C THR A 73 3.56 2.28 -1.99
N ILE A 74 2.22 2.35 -1.87
CA ILE A 74 1.31 2.30 -3.03
C ILE A 74 1.67 3.29 -4.14
N PRO A 75 1.99 4.58 -3.87
CA PRO A 75 2.30 5.52 -4.96
C PRO A 75 3.60 5.22 -5.70
N PHE A 76 4.44 4.34 -5.15
CA PHE A 76 5.68 3.85 -5.77
C PHE A 76 5.55 2.39 -6.26
N SER A 77 4.34 1.88 -6.37
CA SER A 77 4.12 0.52 -6.86
C SER A 77 4.40 0.43 -8.36
N VAL A 78 5.37 -0.37 -8.73
CA VAL A 78 5.81 -0.58 -10.11
C VAL A 78 5.33 -1.95 -10.60
N GLU A 79 4.74 -1.95 -11.79
CA GLU A 79 4.37 -3.18 -12.50
C GLU A 79 5.65 -3.86 -13.03
N ILE A 80 5.92 -5.08 -12.56
CA ILE A 80 7.03 -5.90 -13.03
C ILE A 80 6.51 -7.19 -13.66
N TYR A 81 7.23 -7.68 -14.67
CA TYR A 81 6.94 -8.96 -15.31
C TYR A 81 8.00 -9.99 -14.89
N LEU A 82 7.55 -11.02 -14.17
CA LEU A 82 8.37 -12.15 -13.77
C LEU A 82 8.56 -13.14 -14.94
N PRO A 83 9.59 -14.01 -14.87
CA PRO A 83 9.73 -15.11 -15.81
C PRO A 83 8.42 -15.90 -15.92
N ASN A 84 8.05 -16.30 -17.14
CA ASN A 84 6.76 -16.92 -17.49
C ASN A 84 5.57 -15.96 -17.66
N GLY A 85 5.82 -14.64 -17.73
CA GLY A 85 4.79 -13.66 -18.10
C GLY A 85 3.82 -13.28 -16.98
N LEU A 86 4.17 -13.58 -15.71
CA LEU A 86 3.38 -13.17 -14.56
C LEU A 86 3.69 -11.71 -14.22
N GLY A 87 2.72 -10.83 -14.44
CA GLY A 87 2.77 -9.44 -13.99
C GLY A 87 2.43 -9.33 -12.50
N THR A 88 3.19 -8.55 -11.74
CA THR A 88 2.89 -8.24 -10.34
C THR A 88 3.31 -6.81 -9.99
N ASP A 89 2.59 -6.20 -9.04
CA ASP A 89 2.83 -4.83 -8.60
C ASP A 89 3.73 -4.82 -7.34
N LEU A 90 5.00 -4.45 -7.47
CA LEU A 90 5.92 -4.38 -6.33
C LEU A 90 6.13 -2.95 -5.83
N PRO A 91 6.16 -2.71 -4.49
CA PRO A 91 6.03 -3.70 -3.41
C PRO A 91 4.57 -3.91 -2.94
N SER A 92 3.59 -3.28 -3.58
CA SER A 92 2.23 -3.18 -3.02
C SER A 92 1.50 -4.50 -2.96
N GLU A 93 1.62 -5.37 -3.97
CA GLU A 93 0.86 -6.62 -4.06
C GLU A 93 1.23 -7.65 -2.99
N PRO A 94 2.53 -7.91 -2.69
CA PRO A 94 2.89 -8.71 -1.53
C PRO A 94 2.34 -8.17 -0.20
N ILE A 95 2.33 -6.84 -0.04
CA ILE A 95 1.79 -6.20 1.17
C ILE A 95 0.27 -6.36 1.24
N MET A 96 -0.43 -6.22 0.11
CA MET A 96 -1.87 -6.45 -0.01
C MET A 96 -2.25 -7.88 0.35
N LEU A 97 -1.49 -8.87 -0.12
CA LEU A 97 -1.65 -10.28 0.24
C LEU A 97 -1.51 -10.49 1.75
N ALA A 98 -0.47 -9.92 2.37
CA ALA A 98 -0.25 -10.02 3.80
C ALA A 98 -1.37 -9.36 4.61
N ILE A 99 -1.80 -8.15 4.21
CA ILE A 99 -2.94 -7.46 4.84
C ILE A 99 -4.23 -8.27 4.68
N THR A 100 -4.45 -8.91 3.53
CA THR A 100 -5.62 -9.76 3.30
C THR A 100 -5.62 -10.98 4.22
N GLY A 101 -4.47 -11.65 4.37
CA GLY A 101 -4.32 -12.77 5.31
C GLY A 101 -4.61 -12.35 6.75
N ILE A 102 -4.08 -11.19 7.18
CA ILE A 102 -4.38 -10.62 8.50
C ILE A 102 -5.86 -10.27 8.63
N GLY A 103 -6.47 -9.66 7.61
CA GLY A 103 -7.89 -9.30 7.61
C GLY A 103 -8.80 -10.52 7.76
N ILE A 104 -8.49 -11.61 7.06
CA ILE A 104 -9.19 -12.89 7.18
C ILE A 104 -9.01 -13.48 8.59
N LEU A 105 -7.78 -13.48 9.13
CA LEU A 105 -7.51 -13.99 10.48
C LEU A 105 -8.27 -13.18 11.54
N LEU A 106 -8.27 -11.85 11.44
CA LEU A 106 -9.01 -10.96 12.33
C LEU A 106 -10.52 -11.21 12.23
N PHE A 107 -11.04 -11.41 11.02
CA PHE A 107 -12.45 -11.72 10.81
C PHE A 107 -12.85 -13.04 11.48
N ILE A 108 -12.05 -14.10 11.33
CA ILE A 108 -12.33 -15.42 11.93
C ILE A 108 -12.19 -15.36 13.46
N THR A 109 -11.12 -14.77 13.98
CA THR A 109 -10.82 -14.76 15.43
C THR A 109 -11.73 -13.83 16.22
N LYS A 110 -12.18 -12.72 15.62
CA LYS A 110 -12.99 -11.69 16.28
C LYS A 110 -14.39 -11.55 15.68
N ILE A 111 -14.91 -12.61 15.08
CA ILE A 111 -16.19 -12.59 14.35
C ILE A 111 -17.34 -11.98 15.18
N LYS A 112 -17.39 -12.27 16.49
CA LYS A 112 -18.42 -11.75 17.41
C LYS A 112 -18.29 -10.25 17.72
N GLU A 113 -17.12 -9.68 17.52
CA GLU A 113 -16.81 -8.26 17.74
C GLU A 113 -16.88 -7.44 16.45
N VAL A 114 -17.17 -8.07 15.30
CA VAL A 114 -17.30 -7.38 14.02
C VAL A 114 -18.61 -6.61 14.03
N ASP A 115 -18.52 -5.30 13.84
CA ASP A 115 -19.70 -4.49 13.57
C ASP A 115 -20.17 -4.77 12.13
N TYR A 116 -21.33 -5.41 12.01
CA TYR A 116 -21.94 -5.76 10.74
C TYR A 116 -22.73 -4.61 10.11
N SER A 117 -22.82 -3.45 10.76
CA SER A 117 -23.53 -2.27 10.25
C SER A 117 -23.07 -1.87 8.84
N TYR A 118 -21.78 -2.02 8.54
CA TYR A 118 -21.19 -1.69 7.24
C TYR A 118 -21.62 -2.62 6.10
N LEU A 119 -22.07 -3.86 6.40
CA LEU A 119 -22.57 -4.79 5.39
C LEU A 119 -23.92 -4.36 4.80
N TYR A 120 -24.66 -3.50 5.51
CA TYR A 120 -25.93 -2.94 5.03
C TYR A 120 -25.74 -1.73 4.11
N ASN A 121 -24.51 -1.23 3.96
CA ASN A 121 -24.25 -0.14 3.02
C ASN A 121 -24.43 -0.63 1.57
N PRO A 122 -25.22 0.06 0.73
CA PRO A 122 -25.45 -0.36 -0.65
C PRO A 122 -24.17 -0.58 -1.46
N ILE A 123 -23.11 0.21 -1.20
CA ILE A 123 -21.82 0.07 -1.88
C ILE A 123 -21.14 -1.24 -1.48
N THR A 124 -21.18 -1.59 -0.18
CA THR A 124 -20.66 -2.88 0.31
C THR A 124 -21.40 -4.05 -0.33
N ILE A 125 -22.73 -3.97 -0.39
CA ILE A 125 -23.57 -5.02 -0.99
C ILE A 125 -23.23 -5.19 -2.48
N LEU A 126 -23.17 -4.09 -3.24
CA LEU A 126 -22.82 -4.13 -4.66
C LEU A 126 -21.41 -4.69 -4.88
N LEU A 127 -20.45 -4.34 -4.03
CA LEU A 127 -19.09 -4.86 -4.11
C LEU A 127 -19.03 -6.37 -3.84
N ILE A 128 -19.74 -6.85 -2.82
CA ILE A 128 -19.85 -8.28 -2.51
C ILE A 128 -20.54 -9.03 -3.66
N LEU A 129 -21.66 -8.51 -4.17
CA LEU A 129 -22.37 -9.08 -5.30
C LEU A 129 -21.48 -9.16 -6.54
N HIS A 130 -20.67 -8.13 -6.79
CA HIS A 130 -19.71 -8.12 -7.90
C HIS A 130 -18.66 -9.23 -7.75
N ILE A 131 -18.08 -9.40 -6.57
CA ILE A 131 -17.10 -10.49 -6.31
C ILE A 131 -17.75 -11.86 -6.42
N CYS A 132 -18.96 -12.03 -5.87
CA CYS A 132 -19.73 -13.27 -6.02
C CYS A 132 -20.01 -13.57 -7.49
N TRP A 133 -20.37 -12.55 -8.28
CA TRP A 133 -20.62 -12.68 -9.72
C TRP A 133 -19.36 -13.08 -10.49
N ILE A 134 -18.20 -12.53 -10.15
CA ILE A 134 -16.90 -12.99 -10.70
C ILE A 134 -16.71 -14.47 -10.37
N GLY A 135 -17.04 -14.91 -9.16
CA GLY A 135 -16.98 -16.32 -8.77
C GLY A 135 -17.89 -17.22 -9.62
N VAL A 136 -19.16 -16.83 -9.77
CA VAL A 136 -20.14 -17.57 -10.60
C VAL A 136 -19.68 -17.67 -12.05
N THR A 137 -19.25 -16.56 -12.64
CA THR A 137 -18.77 -16.54 -14.04
C THR A 137 -17.46 -17.30 -14.22
N SER A 138 -16.61 -17.40 -13.19
CA SER A 138 -15.37 -18.18 -13.23
C SER A 138 -15.60 -19.69 -13.37
N ILE A 139 -16.73 -20.21 -12.86
CA ILE A 139 -17.09 -21.63 -12.96
C ILE A 139 -17.39 -22.02 -14.41
N GLY A 140 -18.06 -21.14 -15.16
CA GLY A 140 -18.44 -21.36 -16.56
C GLY A 140 -17.42 -20.86 -17.59
N ALA A 141 -16.25 -20.40 -17.17
CA ALA A 141 -15.27 -19.79 -18.05
C ALA A 141 -14.54 -20.84 -18.92
N GLN A 142 -14.13 -20.44 -20.13
CA GLN A 142 -13.30 -21.27 -21.02
C GLN A 142 -11.94 -21.64 -20.38
N HIS A 143 -11.41 -20.77 -19.51
CA HIS A 143 -10.16 -20.98 -18.77
C HIS A 143 -10.38 -20.79 -17.27
N PRO A 144 -10.99 -21.76 -16.56
CA PRO A 144 -11.38 -21.59 -15.15
C PRO A 144 -10.21 -21.20 -14.24
N ILE A 145 -9.03 -21.79 -14.45
CA ILE A 145 -7.84 -21.51 -13.62
C ILE A 145 -7.44 -20.02 -13.71
N VAL A 146 -7.51 -19.42 -14.90
CA VAL A 146 -7.18 -17.99 -15.08
C VAL A 146 -8.24 -17.12 -14.43
N SER A 147 -9.51 -17.49 -14.57
CA SER A 147 -10.63 -16.77 -13.94
C SER A 147 -10.59 -16.84 -12.41
N PHE A 148 -10.24 -17.98 -11.82
CA PHE A 148 -10.05 -18.10 -10.37
C PHE A 148 -8.83 -17.32 -9.88
N LYS A 149 -7.73 -17.26 -10.64
CA LYS A 149 -6.60 -16.37 -10.33
C LYS A 149 -7.02 -14.90 -10.33
N TYR A 150 -7.85 -14.49 -11.30
CA TYR A 150 -8.43 -13.14 -11.33
C TYR A 150 -9.34 -12.87 -10.13
N LEU A 151 -10.19 -13.83 -9.73
CA LEU A 151 -11.02 -13.70 -8.52
C LEU A 151 -10.16 -13.50 -7.26
N LEU A 152 -9.11 -14.31 -7.10
CA LEU A 152 -8.18 -14.17 -5.97
C LEU A 152 -7.49 -12.81 -5.99
N ALA A 153 -7.03 -12.37 -7.16
CA ALA A 153 -6.50 -11.03 -7.32
C ALA A 153 -7.48 -9.97 -6.85
N LYS A 154 -8.75 -10.04 -7.27
CA LYS A 154 -9.76 -9.09 -6.80
C LYS A 154 -9.97 -9.10 -5.29
N ILE A 155 -9.92 -10.27 -4.64
CA ILE A 155 -10.05 -10.35 -3.18
C ILE A 155 -8.92 -9.60 -2.48
N TRP A 156 -7.66 -9.80 -2.88
CA TRP A 156 -6.54 -9.13 -2.22
C TRP A 156 -6.38 -7.65 -2.59
N TYR A 157 -7.11 -7.12 -3.56
CA TYR A 157 -7.31 -5.67 -3.69
C TYR A 157 -8.47 -5.18 -2.80
N VAL A 158 -9.61 -5.86 -2.81
CA VAL A 158 -10.80 -5.40 -2.09
C VAL A 158 -10.61 -5.40 -0.58
N VAL A 159 -9.98 -6.42 -0.01
CA VAL A 159 -9.79 -6.51 1.45
C VAL A 159 -8.94 -5.35 1.99
N PRO A 160 -7.74 -5.06 1.47
CA PRO A 160 -6.92 -3.95 1.97
C PRO A 160 -7.50 -2.57 1.66
N PHE A 161 -8.12 -2.36 0.48
CA PHE A 161 -8.60 -1.04 0.08
C PHE A 161 -9.99 -0.67 0.59
N PHE A 162 -10.86 -1.65 0.84
CA PHE A 162 -12.26 -1.39 1.23
C PHE A 162 -12.56 -1.84 2.65
N PHE A 163 -12.28 -3.10 3.01
CA PHE A 163 -12.68 -3.64 4.31
C PHE A 163 -11.75 -3.26 5.46
N MET A 164 -10.43 -3.28 5.25
CA MET A 164 -9.46 -2.93 6.30
C MET A 164 -9.58 -1.49 6.81
N PRO A 165 -9.88 -0.46 5.98
CA PRO A 165 -10.16 0.88 6.46
C PRO A 165 -11.24 0.96 7.54
N PHE A 166 -12.31 0.16 7.47
CA PHE A 166 -13.37 0.19 8.50
C PHE A 166 -12.85 -0.18 9.89
N LYS A 167 -11.83 -1.05 9.96
CA LYS A 167 -11.20 -1.42 11.24
C LYS A 167 -10.07 -0.47 11.65
N LEU A 168 -9.33 0.05 10.68
CA LEU A 168 -8.08 0.78 10.90
C LEU A 168 -8.24 2.30 10.94
N ILE A 169 -9.31 2.82 10.34
CA ILE A 169 -9.60 4.25 10.22
C ILE A 169 -10.95 4.48 10.87
N GLN A 170 -10.95 4.64 12.20
CA GLN A 170 -12.16 4.76 13.02
C GLN A 170 -12.47 6.20 13.41
N SER A 171 -11.56 7.14 13.15
CA SER A 171 -11.71 8.55 13.50
C SER A 171 -11.34 9.50 12.35
N HIS A 172 -11.92 10.69 12.37
CA HIS A 172 -11.54 11.77 11.44
C HIS A 172 -10.04 12.08 11.46
N LEU A 173 -9.38 11.96 12.62
CA LEU A 173 -7.95 12.17 12.74
C LEU A 173 -7.16 11.09 11.98
N GLU A 174 -7.57 9.83 12.09
CA GLU A 174 -6.96 8.73 11.34
C GLU A 174 -7.22 8.85 9.83
N SER A 175 -8.40 9.30 9.41
CA SER A 175 -8.66 9.59 7.99
C SER A 175 -7.73 10.66 7.45
N LYS A 176 -7.53 11.76 8.20
CA LYS A 176 -6.54 12.80 7.84
C LYS A 176 -5.13 12.21 7.74
N LYS A 177 -4.72 11.40 8.73
CA LYS A 177 -3.41 10.73 8.71
C LYS A 177 -3.23 9.85 7.49
N ALA A 178 -4.22 9.04 7.12
CA ALA A 178 -4.16 8.19 5.93
C ALA A 178 -3.98 9.00 4.64
N ILE A 179 -4.69 10.14 4.50
CA ILE A 179 -4.51 11.05 3.36
C ILE A 179 -3.08 11.62 3.35
N TYR A 180 -2.53 12.05 4.49
CA TYR A 180 -1.13 12.51 4.55
C TYR A 180 -0.13 11.42 4.18
N LEU A 181 -0.34 10.18 4.66
CA LEU A 181 0.53 9.03 4.36
C LEU A 181 0.54 8.67 2.87
N LEU A 182 -0.58 8.89 2.17
CA LEU A 182 -0.64 8.73 0.70
C LEU A 182 -0.08 9.96 -0.03
N LEU A 183 -0.33 11.17 0.48
CA LEU A 183 0.07 12.42 -0.16
C LEU A 183 1.58 12.56 -0.22
N ILE A 184 2.30 12.29 0.88
CA ILE A 184 3.76 12.47 0.95
C ILE A 184 4.51 11.70 -0.17
N PRO A 185 4.36 10.37 -0.30
CA PRO A 185 4.99 9.61 -1.38
C PRO A 185 4.46 10.00 -2.76
N LEU A 186 3.17 10.31 -2.91
CA LEU A 186 2.62 10.79 -4.17
C LEU A 186 3.28 12.11 -4.62
N MET A 187 3.50 13.05 -3.70
CA MET A 187 4.18 14.31 -4.00
C MET A 187 5.62 14.07 -4.44
N ALA A 188 6.34 13.15 -3.79
CA ALA A 188 7.68 12.77 -4.20
C ALA A 188 7.70 12.17 -5.61
N ALA A 189 6.75 11.27 -5.94
CA ALA A 189 6.60 10.72 -7.28
C ALA A 189 6.29 11.80 -8.34
N VAL A 190 5.37 12.73 -8.05
CA VAL A 190 5.02 13.84 -8.96
C VAL A 190 6.20 14.76 -9.20
N LEU A 191 6.93 15.15 -8.15
CA LEU A 191 8.12 15.99 -8.28
C LEU A 191 9.19 15.31 -9.13
N TRP A 192 9.40 14.01 -8.93
CA TRP A 192 10.31 13.22 -9.77
C TRP A 192 9.89 13.24 -11.25
N VAL A 193 8.60 13.06 -11.55
CA VAL A 193 8.05 13.14 -12.91
C VAL A 193 8.26 14.53 -13.52
N LEU A 194 7.98 15.60 -12.77
CA LEU A 194 8.13 16.98 -13.25
C LEU A 194 9.59 17.35 -13.53
N ILE A 195 10.53 16.90 -12.69
CA ILE A 195 11.96 17.06 -12.94
C ILE A 195 12.37 16.37 -14.25
N ARG A 196 11.85 15.17 -14.51
CA ARG A 196 12.12 14.48 -15.79
C ARG A 196 11.48 15.21 -16.97
N HIS A 197 10.25 15.70 -16.85
CA HIS A 197 9.66 16.55 -17.87
C HIS A 197 10.54 17.75 -18.20
N ALA A 198 11.12 18.42 -17.20
CA ALA A 198 12.05 19.53 -17.43
C ALA A 198 13.28 19.11 -18.25
N GLY A 199 13.84 17.93 -17.97
CA GLY A 199 14.93 17.35 -18.77
C GLY A 199 14.57 17.03 -20.22
N TYR A 200 13.28 16.86 -20.52
CA TYR A 200 12.76 16.66 -21.89
C TYR A 200 12.03 17.89 -22.43
N ASN A 201 12.31 19.09 -21.90
CA ASN A 201 11.70 20.37 -22.31
C ASN A 201 10.17 20.36 -22.31
N PHE A 202 9.57 19.61 -21.38
CA PHE A 202 8.13 19.38 -21.30
C PHE A 202 7.54 18.93 -22.66
N SER A 203 8.19 17.99 -23.34
CA SER A 203 7.70 17.47 -24.62
C SER A 203 6.58 16.44 -24.45
N PHE A 204 5.47 16.64 -25.16
CA PHE A 204 4.38 15.65 -25.22
C PHE A 204 4.86 14.27 -25.68
N ARG A 205 5.80 14.20 -26.63
CA ARG A 205 6.32 12.92 -27.17
C ARG A 205 6.93 12.04 -26.07
N THR A 206 7.38 12.64 -24.98
CA THR A 206 8.07 11.96 -23.88
C THR A 206 7.18 11.68 -22.68
N SER A 207 5.87 11.96 -22.75
CA SER A 207 4.93 11.84 -21.63
C SER A 207 4.90 10.45 -20.99
N ASN A 208 4.98 9.38 -21.79
CA ASN A 208 5.10 8.01 -21.25
C ASN A 208 6.48 7.71 -20.65
N THR A 209 7.54 8.23 -21.26
CA THR A 209 8.92 7.97 -20.85
C THR A 209 9.25 8.58 -19.49
N VAL A 210 8.73 9.78 -19.21
CA VAL A 210 9.02 10.53 -17.98
C VAL A 210 8.34 9.96 -16.74
N VAL A 211 7.18 9.31 -16.91
CA VAL A 211 6.42 8.72 -15.80
C VAL A 211 6.87 7.29 -15.45
N TYR A 212 7.45 6.57 -16.40
CA TYR A 212 8.00 5.23 -16.19
C TYR A 212 9.31 5.28 -15.39
N PRO A 213 9.52 4.43 -14.36
CA PRO A 213 8.77 3.21 -14.05
C PRO A 213 7.64 3.35 -13.02
N ILE A 214 7.55 4.48 -12.33
CA ILE A 214 6.60 4.66 -11.20
C ILE A 214 5.16 4.50 -11.67
N PHE A 215 4.83 5.02 -12.85
CA PHE A 215 3.50 4.87 -13.44
C PHE A 215 3.59 4.12 -14.77
N ARG A 216 2.64 3.21 -14.99
CA ARG A 216 2.53 2.42 -16.22
C ARG A 216 2.52 3.28 -17.49
N ASN A 217 1.79 4.39 -17.44
CA ASN A 217 1.68 5.36 -18.53
C ASN A 217 1.19 6.71 -17.99
N HIS A 218 1.26 7.74 -18.84
CA HIS A 218 0.87 9.12 -18.46
C HIS A 218 -0.63 9.26 -18.14
N VAL A 219 -1.48 8.37 -18.66
CA VAL A 219 -2.93 8.37 -18.39
C VAL A 219 -3.21 7.86 -16.98
N SER A 220 -2.58 6.75 -16.57
CA SER A 220 -2.66 6.23 -15.20
C SER A 220 -2.14 7.25 -14.19
N TYR A 221 -1.00 7.89 -14.50
CA TYR A 221 -0.47 9.01 -13.71
C TYR A 221 -1.52 10.13 -13.55
N ALA A 222 -2.09 10.62 -14.65
CA ALA A 222 -3.09 11.69 -14.62
C ALA A 222 -4.33 11.31 -13.82
N ALA A 223 -4.83 10.08 -13.99
CA ALA A 223 -6.00 9.57 -13.29
C ALA A 223 -5.77 9.56 -11.77
N ILE A 224 -4.60 9.10 -11.30
CA ILE A 224 -4.26 9.10 -9.87
C ILE A 224 -4.27 10.52 -9.32
N LEU A 225 -3.65 11.48 -10.01
CA LEU A 225 -3.61 12.87 -9.55
C LEU A 225 -5.00 13.50 -9.47
N VAL A 226 -5.84 13.30 -10.50
CA VAL A 226 -7.21 13.81 -10.54
C VAL A 226 -8.04 13.20 -9.41
N MET A 227 -7.96 11.88 -9.20
CA MET A 227 -8.69 11.21 -8.13
C MET A 227 -8.25 11.68 -6.73
N PHE A 228 -6.98 12.02 -6.56
CA PHE A 228 -6.44 12.42 -5.26
C PHE A 228 -6.64 13.91 -4.95
N LEU A 229 -6.71 14.77 -5.98
CA LEU A 229 -6.90 16.22 -5.87
C LEU A 229 -8.03 16.66 -4.91
N PRO A 230 -9.28 16.12 -4.99
CA PRO A 230 -10.36 16.54 -4.09
C PRO A 230 -10.07 16.22 -2.62
N PHE A 231 -9.33 15.14 -2.32
CA PHE A 231 -8.95 14.80 -0.95
C PHE A 231 -7.94 15.80 -0.37
N VAL A 232 -6.97 16.26 -1.17
CA VAL A 232 -6.01 17.29 -0.75
C VAL A 232 -6.72 18.64 -0.54
N TYR A 233 -7.65 18.97 -1.42
CA TYR A 233 -8.49 20.16 -1.26
C TYR A 233 -9.33 20.10 0.02
N ALA A 234 -10.02 18.99 0.27
CA ALA A 234 -10.79 18.79 1.50
C ALA A 234 -9.89 18.88 2.75
N LEU A 235 -8.72 18.25 2.73
CA LEU A 235 -7.74 18.30 3.81
C LEU A 235 -7.29 19.74 4.11
N ARG A 236 -7.07 20.54 3.06
CA ARG A 236 -6.75 21.98 3.19
C ARG A 236 -7.87 22.77 3.87
N GLN A 237 -9.13 22.48 3.56
CA GLN A 237 -10.28 23.17 4.18
C GLN A 237 -10.47 22.77 5.64
N LEU A 238 -10.20 21.52 6.00
CA LEU A 238 -10.33 21.02 7.37
C LEU A 238 -9.23 21.49 8.32
N ASP A 239 -8.18 22.14 7.82
CA ASP A 239 -6.99 22.55 8.57
C ASP A 239 -6.92 24.08 8.79
N ILE A 240 -8.05 24.64 9.23
CA ILE A 240 -8.33 26.08 9.34
C ILE A 240 -7.31 26.84 10.21
N GLN A 241 -6.83 26.22 11.30
CA GLN A 241 -6.05 26.93 12.33
C GLN A 241 -4.53 27.03 12.03
N ASN A 242 -3.99 26.21 11.11
CA ASN A 242 -2.56 26.19 10.84
C ASN A 242 -2.25 26.78 9.46
N LYS A 243 -1.88 28.08 9.45
CA LYS A 243 -1.56 28.84 8.22
C LYS A 243 -0.45 28.19 7.39
N THR A 244 0.61 27.70 8.04
CA THR A 244 1.74 27.04 7.37
C THR A 244 1.30 25.75 6.67
N ARG A 245 0.52 24.90 7.35
CA ARG A 245 0.01 23.67 6.78
C ARG A 245 -0.95 23.93 5.61
N LYS A 246 -1.81 24.95 5.74
CA LYS A 246 -2.70 25.38 4.65
C LYS A 246 -1.91 25.88 3.43
N LEU A 247 -0.82 26.61 3.64
CA LEU A 247 0.09 27.03 2.57
C LEU A 247 0.74 25.82 1.89
N LEU A 248 1.30 24.88 2.66
CA LEU A 248 1.90 23.65 2.13
C LEU A 248 0.90 22.83 1.31
N LEU A 249 -0.32 22.64 1.80
CA LEU A 249 -1.37 21.92 1.04
C LEU A 249 -1.78 22.69 -0.22
N SER A 250 -1.80 24.02 -0.19
CA SER A 250 -2.05 24.84 -1.39
C SER A 250 -0.96 24.65 -2.44
N LEU A 251 0.31 24.58 -2.01
CA LEU A 251 1.44 24.25 -2.89
C LEU A 251 1.33 22.82 -3.45
N CYS A 252 0.91 21.85 -2.63
CA CYS A 252 0.67 20.48 -3.10
C CYS A 252 -0.41 20.45 -4.19
N ILE A 253 -1.54 21.13 -3.99
CA ILE A 253 -2.60 21.26 -4.99
C ILE A 253 -2.06 21.88 -6.28
N LEU A 254 -1.29 22.97 -6.17
CA LEU A 254 -0.68 23.61 -7.33
C LEU A 254 0.23 22.64 -8.11
N ILE A 255 1.09 21.91 -7.41
CA ILE A 255 1.99 20.91 -8.04
C ILE A 255 1.18 19.78 -8.69
N LEU A 256 0.10 19.31 -8.06
CA LEU A 256 -0.79 18.29 -8.65
C LEU A 256 -1.45 18.82 -9.93
N VAL A 257 -1.95 20.05 -9.94
CA VAL A 257 -2.56 20.67 -11.13
C VAL A 257 -1.52 20.82 -12.25
N ILE A 258 -0.29 21.26 -11.92
CA ILE A 258 0.82 21.33 -12.89
C ILE A 258 1.15 19.93 -13.42
N GLY A 259 1.18 18.92 -12.56
CA GLY A 259 1.38 17.51 -12.93
C GLY A 259 0.29 17.00 -13.87
N ILE A 260 -0.98 17.32 -13.60
CA ILE A 260 -2.12 16.96 -14.46
C ILE A 260 -2.02 17.67 -15.81
N TYR A 261 -1.66 18.95 -15.82
CA TYR A 261 -1.46 19.70 -17.05
C TYR A 261 -0.37 19.05 -17.94
N PHE A 262 0.82 18.80 -17.38
CA PHE A 262 1.93 18.18 -18.11
C PHE A 262 1.77 16.68 -18.35
N SER A 263 0.74 16.04 -17.81
CA SER A 263 0.37 14.68 -18.23
C SER A 263 -0.13 14.63 -19.67
N TYR A 264 -0.60 15.75 -20.25
CA TYR A 264 -1.24 15.85 -21.56
C TYR A 264 -2.49 14.97 -21.76
N THR A 265 -3.08 14.48 -20.67
CA THR A 265 -4.31 13.68 -20.72
C THR A 265 -5.53 14.62 -20.76
N ARG A 266 -6.11 14.83 -21.94
CA ARG A 266 -7.23 15.78 -22.15
C ARG A 266 -8.42 15.54 -21.21
N ALA A 267 -8.81 14.28 -20.99
CA ALA A 267 -9.90 13.95 -20.10
C ALA A 267 -9.60 14.34 -18.64
N ALA A 268 -8.35 14.15 -18.19
CA ALA A 268 -7.92 14.53 -16.85
C ALA A 268 -7.91 16.05 -16.67
N GLN A 269 -7.39 16.79 -17.66
CA GLN A 269 -7.39 18.25 -17.67
C GLN A 269 -8.83 18.81 -17.65
N ALA A 270 -9.72 18.28 -18.49
CA ALA A 270 -11.12 18.66 -18.51
C ALA A 270 -11.83 18.38 -17.17
N SER A 271 -11.54 17.24 -16.54
CA SER A 271 -12.13 16.88 -15.24
C SER A 271 -11.81 17.90 -14.15
N VAL A 272 -10.59 18.46 -14.14
CA VAL A 272 -10.19 19.48 -13.16
C VAL A 272 -10.86 20.84 -13.42
N ILE A 273 -11.17 21.16 -14.68
CA ILE A 273 -11.81 22.43 -15.05
C ILE A 273 -13.31 22.40 -14.74
N ILE A 274 -13.96 21.25 -14.92
CA ILE A 274 -15.40 21.07 -14.73
C ILE A 274 -15.76 20.92 -13.25
N ALA A 275 -14.90 20.28 -12.46
CA ALA A 275 -15.10 20.01 -11.04
C ALA A 275 -14.83 21.23 -10.16
#